data_AF-A0AAD9NG35-F1
#
_entry.id   AF-A0AAD9NG35-F1
#
_cell.length_a   1.000
_cell.length_b   1.000
_cell.length_c   1.000
_cell.angle_alpha   90.00
_cell.angle_beta   90.00
_cell.angle_gamma   90.00
#
_symmetry.space_group_name_H-M   'P 1'
#
loop_
_entity.id
_entity.type
_entity.pdbx_description
1 polymer ?
#
loop_
_entity_poly.entity_id
_entity_poly.type
_entity_poly.pdbx_seq_one_letter_code
_entity_poly.pdbx_strand_id
1 'polypeptide(L)'
;MRIIFCGMRYSDAIVTARIPTLADRRESLCRSLSARMQQTNHKLHHLLPSPGACNYSFCNARAYGVPRCKTNRFKNSCAIWTV
;
A
#
# COMPACT_ATOMS: atom_id res chain seq x y z
N MET A 1 8.35 -5.93 23.55
CA MET A 1 8.17 -4.67 24.31
C MET A 1 8.47 -4.77 25.80
N ARG A 2 8.34 -5.94 26.46
CA ARG A 2 8.64 -6.09 27.90
C ARG A 2 10.08 -5.74 28.33
N ILE A 3 11.03 -5.73 27.39
CA ILE A 3 12.43 -5.35 27.65
C ILE A 3 12.58 -3.83 27.75
N ILE A 4 11.92 -3.07 26.86
CA ILE A 4 11.99 -1.60 26.80
C ILE A 4 10.97 -0.98 27.78
N PHE A 5 9.80 -1.60 27.88
CA PHE A 5 8.70 -1.19 28.75
C PHE A 5 8.38 -2.35 29.71
N CYS A 6 9.15 -2.43 30.80
CA CYS A 6 8.93 -3.43 31.82
C CYS A 6 7.65 -3.07 32.63
N GLY A 7 6.81 -4.06 32.92
CA GLY A 7 5.58 -3.87 33.70
C GLY A 7 4.36 -3.35 32.94
N MET A 8 4.51 -2.84 31.71
CA MET A 8 3.38 -2.43 30.88
C MET A 8 2.82 -3.56 30.01
N ARG A 9 1.51 -3.49 29.76
CA ARG A 9 0.85 -4.36 28.78
C ARG A 9 1.31 -3.99 27.37
N TYR A 10 1.31 -4.98 26.48
CA TYR A 10 1.81 -4.82 25.12
C TYR A 10 1.06 -3.76 24.32
N SER A 11 -0.26 -3.68 24.46
CA SER A 11 -1.12 -2.66 23.84
C SER A 11 -0.66 -1.25 24.20
N ASP A 12 -0.43 -1.03 25.48
CA ASP A 12 -0.13 0.30 26.04
C ASP A 12 1.29 0.69 25.64
N ALA A 13 2.23 -0.26 25.71
CA ALA A 13 3.60 -0.06 25.28
C ALA A 13 3.73 0.30 23.79
N ILE A 14 2.88 -0.24 22.90
CA ILE A 14 2.87 0.16 21.48
C ILE A 14 2.46 1.61 21.32
N VAL A 15 1.39 2.02 22.02
CA VAL A 15 0.86 3.38 21.97
C VAL A 15 1.89 4.36 22.53
N THR A 16 2.49 4.06 23.68
CA THR A 16 3.55 4.87 24.30
C THR A 16 4.77 4.98 23.39
N ALA A 17 5.16 3.89 22.74
CA ALA A 17 6.28 3.89 21.78
C ALA A 17 5.94 4.56 20.44
N ARG A 18 4.68 4.96 20.22
CA ARG A 18 4.16 5.52 18.96
C ARG A 18 4.53 4.66 17.75
N ILE A 19 4.55 3.33 17.93
CA ILE A 19 4.88 2.41 16.86
C ILE A 19 3.63 2.24 15.98
N PRO A 20 3.69 2.57 14.68
CA PRO A 20 2.57 2.38 13.78
C PRO A 20 2.24 0.89 13.66
N THR A 21 0.97 0.57 13.42
CA THR A 21 0.60 -0.83 13.25
C THR A 21 1.27 -1.43 12.01
N LEU A 22 1.40 -2.75 11.98
CA LEU A 22 1.93 -3.44 10.80
C LEU A 22 1.10 -3.12 9.56
N ALA A 23 -0.22 -2.95 9.71
CA ALA A 23 -1.12 -2.60 8.63
C ALA A 23 -0.79 -1.21 8.06
N ASP A 24 -0.69 -0.20 8.93
CA ASP A 24 -0.39 1.19 8.53
C ASP A 24 0.98 1.29 7.85
N ARG A 25 1.99 0.63 8.43
CA ARG A 25 3.34 0.60 7.85
C ARG A 25 3.34 -0.06 6.47
N ARG A 26 2.62 -1.17 6.33
CA ARG A 26 2.52 -1.89 5.06
C ARG A 26 1.81 -1.05 4.00
N GLU A 27 0.73 -0.38 4.37
CA GLU A 27 0.01 0.52 3.48
C GLU A 27 0.90 1.68 3.01
N SER A 28 1.62 2.33 3.94
CA SER A 28 2.57 3.40 3.64
C SER A 28 3.66 2.94 2.64
N LEU A 29 4.28 1.78 2.89
CA LEU A 29 5.29 1.20 2.00
C LEU A 29 4.70 0.89 0.62
N CYS A 30 3.49 0.34 0.57
CA CYS A 30 2.82 0.03 -0.69
C CYS A 30 2.49 1.27 -1.52
N ARG A 31 1.96 2.32 -0.89
CA ARG A 31 1.71 3.60 -1.57
C ARG A 31 3.01 4.25 -2.07
N SER A 32 4.07 4.19 -1.27
CA SER A 32 5.38 4.73 -1.67
C SER A 32 5.97 3.96 -2.84
N LEU A 33 5.91 2.62 -2.80
CA LEU A 33 6.39 1.76 -3.87
C LEU A 33 5.58 1.97 -5.15
N SER A 34 4.25 2.03 -5.06
CA SER A 34 3.39 2.21 -6.23
C SER A 34 3.68 3.53 -6.95
N ALA A 35 3.79 4.63 -6.20
CA ALA A 35 4.14 5.95 -6.75
C ALA A 35 5.51 5.92 -7.45
N ARG A 36 6.49 5.20 -6.89
CA ARG A 36 7.81 5.04 -7.53
C ARG A 36 7.75 4.19 -8.79
N MET A 37 6.94 3.13 -8.79
CA MET A 37 6.79 2.25 -9.97
C MET A 37 6.14 2.97 -11.16
N GLN A 38 5.30 3.98 -10.92
CA GLN A 38 4.68 4.79 -11.98
C GLN A 38 5.69 5.63 -12.75
N GLN A 39 6.89 5.87 -12.21
CA GLN A 39 7.96 6.56 -12.93
C GLN A 39 8.52 5.65 -14.02
N THR A 40 8.61 6.15 -15.26
CA THR A 40 9.11 5.40 -16.43
C THR A 40 10.53 4.88 -16.25
N ASN A 41 11.35 5.58 -15.45
CA ASN A 41 12.74 5.21 -15.14
C ASN A 41 12.86 4.08 -14.10
N HIS A 42 11.76 3.66 -13.47
CA HIS A 42 11.80 2.66 -12.42
C HIS A 42 11.96 1.25 -12.99
N LYS A 43 12.84 0.44 -12.41
CA LYS A 43 13.13 -0.94 -12.89
C LYS A 43 11.88 -1.82 -12.99
N LEU A 44 10.90 -1.60 -12.13
CA LEU A 44 9.65 -2.37 -12.10
C LEU A 44 8.50 -1.72 -12.91
N HIS A 45 8.73 -0.61 -13.61
CA HIS A 45 7.70 0.09 -14.37
C HIS A 45 7.03 -0.80 -15.41
N HIS A 46 7.82 -1.66 -16.08
CA HIS A 46 7.34 -2.60 -17.08
C HIS A 46 6.35 -3.66 -16.56
N LEU A 47 6.23 -3.83 -15.23
CA LEU A 47 5.25 -4.72 -14.61
C LEU A 47 3.87 -4.06 -14.44
N LEU A 48 3.78 -2.74 -14.60
CA LEU A 48 2.51 -2.04 -14.55
C LEU A 48 1.74 -2.32 -15.85
N PRO A 49 0.41 -2.51 -15.76
CA PRO A 49 -0.41 -2.61 -16.96
C PRO A 49 -0.33 -1.31 -17.77
N SER A 50 -0.49 -1.40 -19.09
CA SER A 50 -0.60 -0.20 -19.92
C SER A 50 -1.69 0.71 -19.35
N PRO A 51 -1.42 2.02 -19.19
CA PRO A 51 -2.44 2.97 -18.77
C PRO A 51 -3.66 2.83 -19.67
N GLY A 52 -4.85 2.76 -19.05
CA GLY A 52 -6.10 2.71 -19.82
C GLY A 52 -6.33 4.04 -20.53
N ALA A 53 -6.67 4.01 -21.82
CA ALA A 53 -7.14 5.19 -22.52
C ALA A 53 -8.53 5.57 -21.98
N CYS A 54 -8.59 6.44 -20.98
CA CYS A 54 -9.84 7.07 -20.57
C CYS A 54 -10.13 8.23 -21.54
N ASN A 55 -10.98 7.98 -22.53
CA ASN A 55 -11.46 9.01 -23.48
C ASN A 55 -12.40 10.05 -22.83
N TYR A 56 -12.64 9.95 -21.52
CA TYR A 56 -13.55 10.81 -20.79
C TYR A 56 -12.86 11.39 -19.55
N SER A 57 -12.94 12.71 -19.40
CA SER A 57 -12.41 13.45 -18.26
C SER A 57 -13.32 13.28 -17.04
N PHE A 58 -13.21 12.14 -16.36
CA PHE A 58 -13.69 12.05 -14.99
C PHE A 58 -12.65 12.70 -14.07
N CYS A 59 -13.09 13.52 -13.11
CA CYS A 59 -12.19 14.15 -12.13
C CYS A 59 -11.36 13.13 -11.32
N ASN A 60 -11.73 11.84 -11.37
CA ASN A 60 -11.04 10.72 -10.74
C ASN A 60 -10.81 9.55 -11.72
N ALA A 61 -10.40 9.83 -12.96
CA ALA A 61 -10.02 8.78 -13.90
C ALA A 61 -8.82 7.99 -13.35
N ARG A 62 -8.98 6.68 -13.15
CA ARG A 62 -7.90 5.81 -12.67
C ARG A 62 -6.93 5.54 -13.80
N ALA A 63 -5.64 5.66 -13.53
CA ALA A 63 -4.59 5.34 -14.51
C ALA A 63 -4.59 3.84 -14.88
N TYR A 64 -4.96 2.98 -13.94
CA TYR A 64 -4.95 1.53 -14.10
C TYR A 64 -6.30 0.90 -13.74
N GLY A 65 -6.65 -0.20 -14.40
CA GLY A 65 -7.82 -0.99 -14.04
C GLY A 65 -7.60 -1.74 -12.72
N VAL A 66 -8.63 -1.78 -11.86
CA VAL A 66 -8.57 -2.61 -10.64
C VAL A 66 -8.61 -4.09 -11.04
N PRO A 67 -7.63 -4.91 -10.64
CA PRO A 67 -7.69 -6.35 -10.89
C PRO A 67 -8.90 -6.96 -10.18
N ARG A 68 -9.74 -7.70 -10.92
CA ARG A 68 -10.84 -8.47 -10.31
C ARG A 68 -10.29 -9.76 -9.72
N CYS A 69 -9.99 -9.77 -8.43
CA CYS A 69 -9.52 -10.96 -7.73
C CYS A 69 -10.50 -11.38 -6.64
N LYS A 70 -10.86 -12.67 -6.60
CA LYS A 70 -11.83 -13.23 -5.65
C LYS A 70 -11.21 -13.71 -4.32
N THR A 71 -9.88 -13.67 -4.18
CA THR A 71 -9.20 -14.26 -3.02
C THR A 71 -9.03 -13.27 -1.87
N ASN A 72 -9.24 -13.72 -0.63
CA ASN A 72 -8.98 -12.91 0.57
C ASN A 72 -7.51 -12.48 0.67
N ARG A 73 -6.59 -13.28 0.10
CA ARG A 73 -5.18 -12.92 0.00
C ARG A 73 -4.95 -11.67 -0.83
N PHE A 74 -5.67 -11.51 -1.95
CA PHE A 74 -5.52 -10.33 -2.81
C PHE A 74 -6.04 -9.06 -2.12
N LYS A 75 -7.13 -9.15 -1.35
CA LYS A 75 -7.69 -8.03 -0.55
C LYS A 75 -6.66 -7.40 0.39
N ASN A 76 -5.69 -8.19 0.83
CA ASN A 76 -4.61 -7.77 1.69
C ASN A 76 -3.29 -7.61 0.92
N SER A 77 -3.30 -7.41 -0.39
CA SER A 77 -2.07 -7.29 -1.19
C SER A 77 -1.73 -5.84 -1.53
N CYS A 78 -0.46 -5.63 -1.86
CA CYS A 78 0.06 -4.32 -2.28
C CYS A 78 -0.56 -3.83 -3.60
N ALA A 79 -1.01 -4.76 -4.44
CA ALA A 79 -1.55 -4.51 -5.77
C ALA A 79 -2.91 -3.79 -5.78
N ILE A 80 -3.56 -3.63 -4.63
CA ILE A 80 -4.78 -2.83 -4.49
C ILE A 80 -4.46 -1.34 -4.44
N TRP A 81 -3.32 -0.97 -3.85
CA TRP A 81 -2.91 0.43 -3.61
C TRP A 81 -2.15 1.06 -4.78
N THR A 82 -1.90 0.28 -5.83
CA THR A 82 -1.30 0.74 -7.10
C THR A 82 -2.32 1.36 -8.06
N VAL A 83 -3.60 1.42 -7.67
CA VAL A 83 -4.75 1.75 -8.54
C VAL A 83 -5.50 3.00 -8.09
#